data_AF-A0A8C1V1V8-F1
#
_entry.id   AF-A0A8C1V1V8-F1
#
_cell.length_a   1.000
_cell.length_b   1.000
_cell.length_c   1.000
_cell.angle_alpha   90.00
_cell.angle_beta   90.00
_cell.angle_gamma   90.00
#
_symmetry.space_group_name_H-M   'P 1'
#
loop_
_entity.id
_entity.type
_entity.pdbx_description
1 polymer ?
#
loop_
_entity_poly.entity_id
_entity_poly.type
_entity_poly.pdbx_seq_one_letter_code
_entity_poly.pdbx_strand_id
1 'polypeptide(L)'
;HFTGYNTHNHYLCLAVETASAEANPLSVFRTSERDPTYHSEGHTGQYYTLPPTHIQKLFPYGLPPRFQLQIKTFNEGCVMVRPPALELISYLKRADYSKPPLRYVLYGDIGTGKTMSLCHALHYCYSQGWLIVHVPDAHLWVKNCKELLPSSSRPSRFDQPIQASQWLKNFKITNERFLSKLKTTQRYVWTKRESTEKGQPLGELIDQGVNRMKSSSDVVGAVLRELRLQAGGATEGEGAFKLAVAVDGVNALWGKTSLKKEDRTMPEELTLIHNLRKMMKNNWSGGAILTALSQTGSVFKPRSAYLPSELLGEEGFDNMEPFVPVSVSNYNEKEFESCYLYYLDRNWLQHPHSRSEEGKKELIFLSNKNPSILERLCAFL
;
A
#
# COMPACT_ATOMS: atom_id res chain seq x y z
N HIS A 1 -2.39 11.38 -89.15
CA HIS A 1 -3.57 12.18 -89.54
C HIS A 1 -4.42 12.42 -88.29
N PHE A 2 -4.60 13.71 -87.94
CA PHE A 2 -5.65 14.33 -87.10
C PHE A 2 -5.94 13.74 -85.70
N THR A 3 -5.36 14.30 -84.62
CA THR A 3 -5.84 15.42 -83.76
C THR A 3 -6.99 15.07 -82.81
N GLY A 4 -6.82 15.37 -81.52
CA GLY A 4 -7.91 15.49 -80.56
C GLY A 4 -7.44 15.59 -79.10
N TYR A 5 -7.15 16.80 -78.64
CA TYR A 5 -6.95 17.15 -77.22
C TYR A 5 -8.20 16.81 -76.39
N ASN A 6 -8.03 16.32 -75.16
CA ASN A 6 -8.77 16.90 -74.04
C ASN A 6 -8.12 16.68 -72.68
N THR A 7 -8.01 17.80 -71.98
CA THR A 7 -7.50 18.05 -70.63
C THR A 7 -8.26 17.28 -69.56
N HIS A 8 -7.55 16.64 -68.61
CA HIS A 8 -8.10 16.27 -67.30
C HIS A 8 -7.10 16.68 -66.21
N ASN A 9 -7.36 17.85 -65.64
CA ASN A 9 -6.87 18.24 -64.33
C ASN A 9 -8.12 18.72 -63.59
N HIS A 10 -8.60 17.99 -62.58
CA HIS A 10 -9.35 18.57 -61.46
C HIS A 10 -9.55 17.56 -60.33
N TYR A 11 -8.87 17.85 -59.22
CA TYR A 11 -9.24 17.62 -57.82
C TYR A 11 -9.56 16.19 -57.35
N LEU A 12 -8.53 15.49 -56.85
CA LEU A 12 -8.70 14.56 -55.73
C LEU A 12 -9.18 15.37 -54.52
N CYS A 13 -10.45 15.19 -54.15
CA CYS A 13 -10.99 15.69 -52.90
C CYS A 13 -10.44 14.82 -51.76
N LEU A 14 -9.47 15.36 -51.02
CA LEU A 14 -9.08 14.86 -49.70
C LEU A 14 -10.27 15.07 -48.77
N ALA A 15 -11.10 14.05 -48.59
CA ALA A 15 -12.04 14.00 -47.49
C ALA A 15 -11.23 13.85 -46.20
N VAL A 16 -10.95 14.99 -45.56
CA VAL A 16 -10.53 15.03 -44.16
C VAL A 16 -11.74 14.57 -43.35
N GLU A 17 -11.77 13.29 -42.97
CA GLU A 17 -12.64 12.84 -41.90
C GLU A 17 -12.13 13.45 -40.58
N THR A 18 -12.56 14.68 -40.30
CA THR A 18 -12.70 15.14 -38.92
C THR A 18 -13.87 14.38 -38.30
N ALA A 19 -13.65 13.11 -37.99
CA ALA A 19 -14.49 12.40 -37.04
C ALA A 19 -14.13 12.96 -35.65
N SER A 20 -14.94 13.87 -35.15
CA SER A 20 -14.98 14.17 -33.72
C SER A 20 -15.18 12.83 -33.00
N ALA A 21 -14.15 12.38 -32.29
CA ALA A 21 -14.25 11.19 -31.45
C ALA A 21 -15.32 11.45 -30.38
N GLU A 22 -16.55 11.02 -30.64
CA GLU A 22 -17.53 10.87 -29.59
C GLU A 22 -16.93 9.90 -28.58
N ALA A 23 -16.70 10.40 -27.37
CA ALA A 23 -16.14 9.61 -26.29
C ALA A 23 -17.06 8.41 -26.06
N ASN A 24 -16.53 7.21 -26.34
CA ASN A 24 -17.21 5.96 -26.06
C ASN A 24 -17.71 6.03 -24.60
N PRO A 25 -19.01 5.85 -24.28
CA PRO A 25 -19.53 6.04 -22.91
C PRO A 25 -18.83 5.12 -21.88
N LEU A 26 -18.20 4.03 -22.35
CA LEU A 26 -17.34 3.12 -21.60
C LEU A 26 -15.93 3.68 -21.28
N SER A 27 -15.55 4.84 -21.81
CA SER A 27 -14.26 5.48 -21.53
C SER A 27 -14.29 6.42 -20.31
N VAL A 28 -15.50 6.80 -19.85
CA VAL A 28 -15.66 7.84 -18.80
C VAL A 28 -15.12 7.40 -17.44
N PHE A 29 -15.19 6.10 -17.15
CA PHE A 29 -14.75 5.54 -15.86
C PHE A 29 -13.26 5.23 -15.82
N ARG A 30 -12.53 5.25 -16.94
CA ARG A 30 -11.06 5.08 -16.97
C ARG A 30 -10.38 6.43 -17.17
N THR A 31 -9.15 6.54 -16.69
CA THR A 31 -8.27 7.65 -17.04
C THR A 31 -7.11 7.16 -17.90
N SER A 32 -6.68 7.98 -18.85
CA SER A 32 -5.45 7.77 -19.62
C SER A 32 -4.20 8.04 -18.78
N GLU A 33 -4.32 8.84 -17.71
CA GLU A 33 -3.23 9.13 -16.79
C GLU A 33 -2.95 7.91 -15.91
N ARG A 34 -1.74 7.38 -16.02
CA ARG A 34 -1.29 6.18 -15.28
C ARG A 34 -0.34 6.53 -14.15
N ASP A 35 0.24 7.73 -14.19
CA ASP A 35 1.20 8.17 -13.20
C ASP A 35 0.45 8.88 -12.05
N PRO A 36 0.52 8.32 -10.82
CA PRO A 36 -0.17 8.89 -9.66
C PRO A 36 0.31 10.29 -9.29
N THR A 37 1.43 10.75 -9.85
CA THR A 37 1.97 12.10 -9.63
C THR A 37 1.14 13.18 -10.31
N TYR A 38 0.45 12.87 -11.41
CA TYR A 38 -0.39 13.81 -12.17
C TYR A 38 -1.88 13.65 -11.88
N HIS A 39 -2.26 12.77 -10.95
CA HIS A 39 -3.65 12.67 -10.53
C HIS A 39 -4.11 13.96 -9.84
N SER A 40 -5.36 14.36 -10.13
CA SER A 40 -5.98 15.60 -9.70
C SER A 40 -7.46 15.34 -9.43
N GLU A 41 -8.18 16.35 -8.93
CA GLU A 41 -9.62 16.23 -8.65
C GLU A 41 -10.44 15.85 -9.89
N GLY A 42 -9.98 16.22 -11.10
CA GLY A 42 -10.64 15.85 -12.35
C GLY A 42 -10.68 14.33 -12.59
N HIS A 43 -9.67 13.60 -12.09
CA HIS A 43 -9.56 12.15 -12.20
C HIS A 43 -10.37 11.40 -11.13
N THR A 44 -11.01 12.10 -10.19
CA THR A 44 -11.75 11.47 -9.09
C THR A 44 -12.85 10.54 -9.60
N GLY A 45 -12.88 9.32 -9.09
CA GLY A 45 -13.81 8.26 -9.49
C GLY A 45 -13.33 7.44 -10.68
N GLN A 46 -12.30 7.87 -11.41
CA GLN A 46 -11.78 7.13 -12.56
C GLN A 46 -10.75 6.09 -12.15
N TYR A 47 -10.65 5.03 -12.93
CA TYR A 47 -9.68 3.95 -12.78
C TYR A 47 -8.44 4.22 -13.62
N TYR A 48 -7.28 4.21 -12.97
CA TYR A 48 -5.98 4.16 -13.67
C TYR A 48 -5.43 2.74 -13.61
N THR A 49 -4.70 2.35 -14.65
CA THR A 49 -4.08 1.03 -14.73
C THR A 49 -2.71 1.05 -14.08
N LEU A 50 -2.51 0.22 -13.06
CA LEU A 50 -1.20 -0.05 -12.48
C LEU A 50 -0.36 -0.89 -13.46
N PRO A 51 0.86 -0.46 -13.82
CA PRO A 51 1.77 -1.28 -14.61
C PRO A 51 2.04 -2.63 -13.92
N PRO A 52 1.97 -3.78 -14.63
CA PRO A 52 2.23 -5.09 -14.03
C PRO A 52 3.60 -5.20 -13.37
N THR A 53 4.60 -4.51 -13.93
CA THR A 53 5.95 -4.40 -13.38
C THR A 53 5.96 -3.71 -12.01
N HIS A 54 5.14 -2.66 -11.84
CA HIS A 54 5.02 -1.96 -10.56
C HIS A 54 4.26 -2.83 -9.56
N ILE A 55 3.22 -3.56 -9.97
CA ILE A 55 2.50 -4.50 -9.09
C ILE A 55 3.47 -5.54 -8.50
N GLN A 56 4.27 -6.19 -9.35
CA GLN A 56 5.21 -7.23 -8.93
C GLN A 56 6.32 -6.69 -8.01
N LYS A 57 6.87 -5.51 -8.32
CA LYS A 57 7.96 -4.91 -7.55
C LYS A 57 7.49 -4.24 -6.26
N LEU A 58 6.44 -3.42 -6.32
CA LEU A 58 5.97 -2.62 -5.19
C LEU A 58 5.07 -3.42 -4.24
N PHE A 59 4.26 -4.34 -4.77
CA PHE A 59 3.29 -5.08 -3.99
C PHE A 59 3.40 -6.60 -4.14
N PRO A 60 4.56 -7.22 -3.88
CA PRO A 60 4.70 -8.68 -3.97
C PRO A 60 3.69 -9.42 -3.08
N TYR A 61 3.38 -8.86 -1.90
CA TYR A 61 2.31 -9.33 -1.00
C TYR A 61 1.52 -8.17 -0.37
N GLY A 62 1.57 -7.00 -1.00
CA GLY A 62 1.04 -5.76 -0.44
C GLY A 62 -0.44 -5.51 -0.68
N LEU A 63 -1.01 -6.13 -1.73
CA LEU A 63 -2.39 -5.90 -2.14
C LEU A 63 -3.37 -6.79 -1.36
N PRO A 64 -4.60 -6.33 -1.10
CA PRO A 64 -5.64 -7.16 -0.51
C PRO A 64 -5.88 -8.46 -1.31
N PRO A 65 -6.07 -9.63 -0.67
CA PRO A 65 -6.23 -10.90 -1.38
C PRO A 65 -7.34 -10.91 -2.43
N ARG A 66 -8.46 -10.22 -2.16
CA ARG A 66 -9.56 -10.11 -3.12
C ARG A 66 -9.23 -9.25 -4.33
N PHE A 67 -8.46 -8.19 -4.12
CA PHE A 67 -7.97 -7.38 -5.22
C PHE A 67 -6.96 -8.16 -6.07
N GLN A 68 -6.12 -9.00 -5.47
CA GLN A 68 -5.26 -9.91 -6.22
C GLN A 68 -6.06 -10.91 -7.08
N LEU A 69 -7.15 -11.47 -6.53
CA LEU A 69 -8.07 -12.31 -7.30
C LEU A 69 -8.68 -11.54 -8.47
N GLN A 70 -9.14 -10.31 -8.24
CA GLN A 70 -9.69 -9.45 -9.28
C GLN A 70 -8.66 -9.16 -10.39
N ILE A 71 -7.42 -8.81 -10.03
CA ILE A 71 -6.33 -8.60 -11.00
C ILE A 71 -6.12 -9.84 -11.87
N LYS A 72 -6.09 -11.02 -11.23
CA LYS A 72 -5.91 -12.29 -11.93
C LYS A 72 -7.08 -12.61 -12.86
N THR A 73 -8.31 -12.36 -12.43
CA THR A 73 -9.52 -12.65 -13.23
C THR A 73 -9.68 -11.67 -14.39
N PHE A 74 -9.40 -10.39 -14.17
CA PHE A 74 -9.53 -9.36 -15.21
C PHE A 74 -8.27 -9.22 -16.07
N ASN A 75 -7.17 -9.88 -15.72
CA ASN A 75 -5.87 -9.71 -16.37
C ASN A 75 -5.40 -8.24 -16.43
N GLU A 76 -5.89 -7.39 -15.51
CA GLU A 76 -5.46 -6.00 -15.37
C GLU A 76 -5.61 -5.54 -13.91
N GLY A 77 -4.70 -4.67 -13.46
CA GLY A 77 -4.76 -4.07 -12.13
C GLY A 77 -5.17 -2.61 -12.18
N CYS A 78 -6.48 -2.36 -12.17
CA CYS A 78 -7.02 -1.02 -12.18
C CYS A 78 -7.38 -0.57 -10.76
N VAL A 79 -6.94 0.62 -10.37
CA VAL A 79 -7.24 1.23 -9.07
C VAL A 79 -8.01 2.53 -9.30
N MET A 80 -9.08 2.73 -8.54
CA MET A 80 -9.86 3.97 -8.59
C MET A 80 -9.14 5.11 -7.87
N VAL A 81 -9.07 6.28 -8.50
CA VAL A 81 -8.61 7.52 -7.87
C VAL A 81 -9.69 8.05 -6.95
N ARG A 82 -9.41 8.07 -5.64
CA ARG A 82 -10.37 8.50 -4.61
C ARG A 82 -9.90 9.76 -3.87
N PRO A 83 -10.83 10.60 -3.36
CA PRO A 83 -10.48 11.83 -2.65
C PRO A 83 -9.48 11.64 -1.48
N PRO A 84 -9.61 10.61 -0.60
CA PRO A 84 -8.67 10.44 0.51
C PRO A 84 -7.23 10.18 0.06
N ALA A 85 -7.04 9.50 -1.07
CA ALA A 85 -5.71 9.26 -1.63
C ALA A 85 -5.13 10.53 -2.26
N LEU A 86 -5.95 11.32 -2.96
CA LEU A 86 -5.54 12.63 -3.51
C LEU A 86 -5.16 13.62 -2.42
N GLU A 87 -5.94 13.67 -1.34
CA GLU A 87 -5.66 14.49 -0.15
C GLU A 87 -4.31 14.10 0.47
N LEU A 88 -4.08 12.79 0.68
CA LEU A 88 -2.83 12.28 1.22
C LEU A 88 -1.63 12.59 0.31
N ILE A 89 -1.77 12.41 -1.00
CA ILE A 89 -0.73 12.76 -1.98
C ILE A 89 -0.47 14.28 -1.99
N SER A 90 -1.50 15.11 -1.86
CA SER A 90 -1.37 16.57 -1.73
C SER A 90 -0.56 16.95 -0.49
N TYR A 91 -0.81 16.33 0.66
CA TYR A 91 -0.01 16.54 1.86
C TYR A 91 1.45 16.11 1.67
N LEU A 92 1.69 14.98 1.01
CA LEU A 92 3.05 14.54 0.69
C LEU A 92 3.74 15.55 -0.24
N LYS A 93 3.07 16.07 -1.27
CA LYS A 93 3.67 17.07 -2.18
C LYS A 93 4.07 18.36 -1.45
N ARG A 94 3.32 18.77 -0.43
CA ARG A 94 3.52 20.02 0.33
C ARG A 94 4.40 19.86 1.57
N ALA A 95 4.72 18.63 1.97
CA ALA A 95 5.46 18.36 3.19
C ALA A 95 6.92 18.80 3.09
N ASP A 96 7.43 19.37 4.18
CA ASP A 96 8.85 19.68 4.35
C ASP A 96 9.56 18.51 5.03
N TYR A 97 10.38 17.80 4.27
CA TYR A 97 11.08 16.60 4.72
C TYR A 97 12.35 16.88 5.54
N SER A 98 12.74 18.14 5.72
CA SER A 98 13.78 18.51 6.68
C SER A 98 13.29 18.35 8.13
N LYS A 99 11.97 18.42 8.34
CA LYS A 99 11.31 18.30 9.64
C LYS A 99 11.06 16.84 10.03
N PRO A 100 10.69 16.58 11.29
CA PRO A 100 10.18 15.28 11.72
C PRO A 100 9.07 14.74 10.79
N PRO A 101 9.00 13.42 10.55
CA PRO A 101 8.03 12.83 9.65
C PRO A 101 6.62 13.06 10.19
N LEU A 102 5.74 13.51 9.31
CA LEU A 102 4.32 13.58 9.58
C LEU A 102 3.73 12.16 9.60
N ARG A 103 2.82 11.93 10.56
CA ARG A 103 2.05 10.69 10.69
C ARG A 103 0.66 10.92 10.09
N TYR A 104 0.31 10.12 9.10
CA TYR A 104 -1.02 10.11 8.48
C TYR A 104 -1.76 8.84 8.89
N VAL A 105 -3.00 8.99 9.34
CA VAL A 105 -3.82 7.87 9.82
C VAL A 105 -5.12 7.81 9.02
N LEU A 106 -5.21 6.85 8.10
CA LEU A 106 -6.43 6.56 7.36
C LEU A 106 -7.40 5.77 8.25
N TYR A 107 -8.59 6.31 8.47
CA TYR A 107 -9.64 5.69 9.30
C TYR A 107 -11.00 5.69 8.60
N GLY A 108 -11.94 4.88 9.09
CA GLY A 108 -13.27 4.72 8.50
C GLY A 108 -13.79 3.30 8.62
N ASP A 109 -15.05 3.09 8.22
CA ASP A 109 -15.77 1.82 8.39
C ASP A 109 -15.11 0.61 7.71
N ILE A 110 -15.54 -0.59 8.10
CA ILE A 110 -15.09 -1.84 7.48
C ILE A 110 -15.40 -1.81 5.97
N GLY A 111 -14.40 -2.13 5.15
CA GLY A 111 -14.61 -2.28 3.71
C GLY A 111 -14.66 -0.97 2.91
N THR A 112 -14.34 0.18 3.49
CA THR A 112 -14.35 1.49 2.80
C THR A 112 -13.17 1.73 1.85
N GLY A 113 -12.17 0.84 1.79
CA GLY A 113 -11.03 0.98 0.86
C GLY A 113 -9.82 1.76 1.41
N LYS A 114 -9.63 1.78 2.74
CA LYS A 114 -8.44 2.38 3.40
C LYS A 114 -7.13 1.82 2.85
N THR A 115 -6.99 0.48 2.82
CA THR A 115 -5.81 -0.21 2.28
C THR A 115 -5.54 0.18 0.83
N MET A 116 -6.59 0.24 -0.01
CA MET A 116 -6.42 0.63 -1.42
C MET A 116 -5.97 2.09 -1.57
N SER A 117 -6.47 2.99 -0.71
CA SER A 117 -6.04 4.39 -0.68
C SER A 117 -4.57 4.51 -0.22
N LEU A 118 -4.16 3.71 0.77
CA LEU A 118 -2.76 3.59 1.20
C LEU A 118 -1.86 3.04 0.08
N CYS A 119 -2.30 2.00 -0.64
CA CYS A 119 -1.58 1.46 -1.80
C CYS A 119 -1.43 2.50 -2.92
N HIS A 120 -2.45 3.31 -3.18
CA HIS A 120 -2.35 4.39 -4.17
C HIS A 120 -1.30 5.43 -3.76
N ALA A 121 -1.30 5.88 -2.50
CA ALA A 121 -0.26 6.79 -2.00
C ALA A 121 1.15 6.15 -2.03
N LEU A 122 1.25 4.84 -1.76
CA LEU A 122 2.50 4.10 -1.89
C LEU A 122 3.01 4.04 -3.33
N HIS A 123 2.12 3.86 -4.31
CA HIS A 123 2.47 3.88 -5.73
C HIS A 123 2.97 5.25 -6.17
N TYR A 124 2.42 6.33 -5.63
CA TYR A 124 2.98 7.68 -5.76
C TYR A 124 4.42 7.77 -5.22
N CYS A 125 4.64 7.36 -3.96
CA CYS A 125 5.98 7.37 -3.36
C CYS A 125 7.00 6.54 -4.17
N TYR A 126 6.59 5.37 -4.64
CA TYR A 126 7.44 4.49 -5.45
C TYR A 126 7.84 5.15 -6.78
N SER A 127 6.88 5.77 -7.47
CA SER A 127 7.08 6.47 -8.75
C SER A 127 7.97 7.70 -8.59
N GLN A 128 7.92 8.36 -7.43
CA GLN A 128 8.80 9.46 -7.05
C GLN A 128 10.20 9.03 -6.58
N GLY A 129 10.54 7.74 -6.65
CA GLY A 129 11.88 7.30 -6.29
C GLY A 129 12.12 7.14 -4.79
N TRP A 130 11.09 6.97 -3.96
CA TRP A 130 11.25 6.80 -2.51
C TRP A 130 11.65 5.37 -2.13
N LEU A 131 12.25 5.21 -0.95
CA LEU A 131 12.43 3.93 -0.27
C LEU A 131 11.16 3.57 0.48
N ILE A 132 10.64 2.36 0.24
CA ILE A 132 9.33 1.92 0.75
C ILE A 132 9.51 0.86 1.85
N VAL A 133 9.05 1.16 3.05
CA VAL A 133 8.92 0.20 4.16
C VAL A 133 7.44 -0.11 4.30
N HIS A 134 6.96 -1.17 3.66
CA HIS A 134 5.55 -1.54 3.68
C HIS A 134 5.30 -2.77 4.57
N VAL A 135 4.34 -2.65 5.49
CA VAL A 135 3.79 -3.74 6.31
C VAL A 135 2.33 -3.91 5.92
N PRO A 136 1.99 -4.92 5.08
CA PRO A 136 0.66 -5.07 4.48
C PRO A 136 -0.46 -5.41 5.45
N ASP A 137 -0.16 -6.06 6.57
CA ASP A 137 -1.11 -6.29 7.66
C ASP A 137 -0.33 -6.56 8.96
N ALA A 138 -0.27 -5.56 9.84
CA ALA A 138 0.39 -5.69 11.13
C ALA A 138 -0.33 -6.70 12.06
N HIS A 139 -1.60 -7.02 11.80
CA HIS A 139 -2.32 -8.01 12.61
C HIS A 139 -1.71 -9.41 12.49
N LEU A 140 -1.12 -9.75 11.34
CA LEU A 140 -0.45 -11.05 11.13
C LEU A 140 0.79 -11.22 12.02
N TRP A 141 1.31 -10.13 12.58
CA TRP A 141 2.43 -10.16 13.52
C TRP A 141 1.97 -10.29 14.98
N VAL A 142 0.67 -10.23 15.28
CA VAL A 142 0.15 -10.38 16.66
C VAL A 142 -0.83 -11.55 16.81
N LYS A 143 -1.06 -12.32 15.74
CA LYS A 143 -1.92 -13.51 15.75
C LYS A 143 -1.39 -14.56 14.76
N ASN A 144 -1.87 -15.80 14.89
CA ASN A 144 -1.62 -16.90 13.95
C ASN A 144 -0.13 -17.13 13.60
N CYS A 145 0.77 -16.88 14.55
CA CYS A 145 2.20 -17.19 14.37
C CYS A 145 2.43 -18.66 14.69
N LYS A 146 2.91 -19.42 13.70
CA LYS A 146 3.18 -20.86 13.83
C LYS A 146 4.35 -21.16 14.75
N GLU A 147 5.36 -20.30 14.73
CA GLU A 147 6.60 -20.46 15.48
C GLU A 147 6.89 -19.15 16.22
N LEU A 148 7.08 -19.25 17.53
CA LEU A 148 7.43 -18.15 18.42
C LEU A 148 8.62 -18.60 19.25
N LEU A 149 9.75 -17.91 19.12
CA LEU A 149 11.00 -18.30 19.79
C LEU A 149 11.40 -17.24 20.81
N PRO A 150 11.99 -17.60 21.96
CA PRO A 150 12.64 -16.61 22.81
C PRO A 150 13.80 -15.96 22.05
N SER A 151 13.91 -14.64 22.14
CA SER A 151 14.92 -13.91 21.37
C SER A 151 16.31 -14.15 21.93
N SER A 152 17.25 -14.46 21.03
CA SER A 152 18.65 -14.70 21.38
C SER A 152 19.39 -13.42 21.74
N SER A 153 18.95 -12.28 21.21
CA SER A 153 19.56 -10.97 21.46
C SER A 153 19.02 -10.31 22.74
N ARG A 154 17.74 -10.55 23.06
CA ARG A 154 17.06 -9.95 24.22
C ARG A 154 16.12 -10.94 24.89
N PRO A 155 16.49 -11.50 26.06
CA PRO A 155 15.72 -12.56 26.72
C PRO A 155 14.26 -12.22 27.06
N SER A 156 13.91 -10.94 27.22
CA SER A 156 12.54 -10.50 27.51
C SER A 156 11.60 -10.51 26.30
N ARG A 157 12.09 -10.86 25.11
CA ARG A 157 11.35 -10.74 23.84
C ARG A 157 11.16 -12.05 23.15
N PHE A 158 10.16 -12.06 22.27
CA PHE A 158 9.89 -13.18 21.39
C PHE A 158 10.05 -12.81 19.93
N ASP A 159 10.73 -13.69 19.21
CA ASP A 159 11.06 -13.61 17.80
C ASP A 159 10.07 -14.40 16.95
N GLN A 160 9.80 -13.87 15.75
CA GLN A 160 8.83 -14.38 14.79
C GLN A 160 9.53 -14.63 13.45
N PRO A 161 10.36 -15.70 13.37
CA PRO A 161 11.32 -15.88 12.29
C PRO A 161 10.66 -16.01 10.91
N ILE A 162 9.50 -16.67 10.83
CA ILE A 162 8.76 -16.88 9.58
C ILE A 162 8.26 -15.54 9.02
N GLN A 163 7.56 -14.74 9.85
CA GLN A 163 7.05 -13.43 9.47
C GLN A 163 8.19 -12.48 9.10
N ALA A 164 9.27 -12.50 9.87
CA ALA A 164 10.45 -11.67 9.62
C ALA A 164 11.13 -12.03 8.28
N SER A 165 11.37 -13.32 8.02
CA SER A 165 11.98 -13.78 6.76
C SER A 165 11.12 -13.45 5.54
N GLN A 166 9.80 -13.66 5.63
CA GLN A 166 8.86 -13.29 4.56
C GLN A 166 8.88 -11.78 4.29
N TRP A 167 8.86 -10.97 5.34
CA TRP A 167 8.93 -9.52 5.19
C TRP A 167 10.27 -9.07 4.58
N LEU A 168 11.41 -9.64 4.99
CA LEU A 168 12.73 -9.35 4.41
C LEU A 168 12.81 -9.66 2.92
N LYS A 169 12.26 -10.81 2.48
CA LYS A 169 12.17 -11.16 1.05
C LYS A 169 11.39 -10.10 0.27
N ASN A 170 10.27 -9.64 0.81
CA ASN A 170 9.42 -8.62 0.17
C ASN A 170 10.11 -7.25 0.13
N PHE A 171 10.76 -6.88 1.22
CA PHE A 171 11.54 -5.66 1.32
C PHE A 171 12.69 -5.64 0.31
N LYS A 172 13.37 -6.79 0.11
CA LYS A 172 14.43 -6.95 -0.88
C LYS A 172 13.94 -6.66 -2.31
N ILE A 173 12.83 -7.26 -2.71
CA ILE A 173 12.22 -7.08 -4.04
C ILE A 173 11.82 -5.63 -4.27
N THR A 174 11.21 -4.99 -3.27
CA THR A 174 10.66 -3.64 -3.39
C THR A 174 11.76 -2.58 -3.53
N ASN A 175 12.86 -2.74 -2.81
CA ASN A 175 13.88 -1.71 -2.63
C ASN A 175 15.25 -2.07 -3.22
N GLU A 176 15.30 -3.04 -4.14
CA GLU A 176 16.53 -3.56 -4.74
C GLU A 176 17.56 -2.47 -5.12
N ARG A 177 17.08 -1.37 -5.72
CA ARG A 177 17.89 -0.21 -6.14
C ARG A 177 18.67 0.50 -5.01
N PHE A 178 18.24 0.37 -3.76
CA PHE A 178 18.85 1.02 -2.60
C PHE A 178 19.77 0.09 -1.82
N LEU A 179 19.66 -1.23 -1.98
CA LEU A 179 20.32 -2.20 -1.10
C LEU A 179 21.83 -2.22 -1.25
N SER A 180 22.34 -1.94 -2.45
CA SER A 180 23.77 -1.81 -2.72
C SER A 180 24.32 -0.45 -2.30
N LYS A 181 23.46 0.58 -2.21
CA LYS A 181 23.83 1.96 -1.93
C LYS A 181 23.91 2.25 -0.44
N LEU A 182 22.92 1.76 0.32
CA LEU A 182 22.86 1.93 1.77
C LEU A 182 23.88 1.00 2.44
N LYS A 183 24.65 1.55 3.38
CA LYS A 183 25.69 0.82 4.10
C LYS A 183 25.37 0.78 5.59
N THR A 184 25.77 -0.27 6.29
CA THR A 184 25.59 -0.37 7.74
C THR A 184 26.43 0.70 8.46
N THR A 185 25.81 1.44 9.38
CA THR A 185 26.53 2.44 10.22
C THR A 185 27.13 1.81 11.46
N GLN A 186 26.66 0.61 11.85
CA GLN A 186 27.07 -0.10 13.05
C GLN A 186 27.50 -1.53 12.76
N ARG A 187 28.26 -2.10 13.69
CA ARG A 187 28.58 -3.53 13.71
C ARG A 187 27.44 -4.29 14.37
N TYR A 188 26.97 -5.35 13.72
CA TYR A 188 25.91 -6.23 14.24
C TYR A 188 26.48 -7.62 14.50
N VAL A 189 26.30 -8.14 15.72
CA VAL A 189 26.75 -9.49 16.11
C VAL A 189 25.54 -10.40 16.18
N TRP A 190 25.54 -11.45 15.38
CA TRP A 190 24.41 -12.40 15.28
C TRP A 190 24.66 -13.65 16.11
N THR A 191 25.90 -14.14 16.05
CA THR A 191 26.37 -15.27 16.85
C THR A 191 27.81 -15.00 17.28
N LYS A 192 28.36 -15.87 18.14
CA LYS A 192 29.78 -15.78 18.55
C LYS A 192 30.77 -15.84 17.38
N ARG A 193 30.36 -16.39 16.23
CA ARG A 193 31.22 -16.58 15.06
C ARG A 193 30.90 -15.63 13.91
N GLU A 194 29.78 -14.91 13.98
CA GLU A 194 29.28 -14.15 12.85
C GLU A 194 28.86 -12.75 13.26
N SER A 195 29.49 -11.78 12.60
CA SER A 195 29.14 -10.37 12.68
C SER A 195 29.12 -9.76 11.29
N THR A 196 28.22 -8.80 11.11
CA THR A 196 28.26 -7.86 9.99
C THR A 196 29.00 -6.62 10.47
N GLU A 197 30.12 -6.32 9.83
CA GLU A 197 30.92 -5.14 10.15
C GLU A 197 30.26 -3.85 9.64
N LYS A 198 30.74 -2.71 10.14
CA LYS A 198 30.33 -1.39 9.66
C LYS A 198 30.76 -1.19 8.21
N GLY A 199 29.91 -0.56 7.41
CA GLY A 199 30.20 -0.19 6.02
C GLY A 199 29.78 -1.24 4.98
N GLN A 200 29.20 -2.36 5.41
CA GLN A 200 28.69 -3.40 4.51
C GLN A 200 27.36 -2.97 3.86
N PRO A 201 27.08 -3.37 2.61
CA PRO A 201 25.84 -3.02 1.95
C PRO A 201 24.62 -3.64 2.66
N LEU A 202 23.51 -2.90 2.69
CA LEU A 202 22.27 -3.32 3.36
C LEU A 202 21.69 -4.61 2.75
N GLY A 203 21.98 -4.87 1.47
CA GLY A 203 21.61 -6.12 0.80
C GLY A 203 22.19 -7.37 1.47
N GLU A 204 23.45 -7.34 1.89
CA GLU A 204 24.10 -8.49 2.56
C GLU A 204 23.47 -8.77 3.92
N LEU A 205 23.13 -7.71 4.66
CA LEU A 205 22.40 -7.80 5.92
C LEU A 205 21.05 -8.50 5.74
N ILE A 206 20.31 -8.12 4.70
CA ILE A 206 19.01 -8.72 4.38
C ILE A 206 19.18 -10.18 3.97
N ASP A 207 20.16 -10.49 3.13
CA ASP A 207 20.42 -11.85 2.66
C ASP A 207 20.79 -12.79 3.80
N GLN A 208 21.53 -12.30 4.79
CA GLN A 208 21.78 -13.04 6.02
C GLN A 208 20.47 -13.39 6.74
N GLY A 209 19.56 -12.42 6.89
CA GLY A 209 18.26 -12.65 7.53
C GLY A 209 17.33 -13.55 6.72
N VAL A 210 17.42 -13.54 5.39
CA VAL A 210 16.64 -14.44 4.53
C VAL A 210 17.16 -15.88 4.61
N ASN A 211 18.48 -16.07 4.59
CA ASN A 211 19.12 -17.38 4.62
C ASN A 211 19.11 -18.01 6.03
N ARG A 212 19.11 -17.20 7.09
CA ARG A 212 19.15 -17.65 8.48
C ARG A 212 17.90 -17.22 9.23
N MET A 213 16.88 -18.07 9.17
CA MET A 213 15.56 -17.75 9.74
C MET A 213 15.60 -17.39 11.24
N LYS A 214 16.47 -18.02 12.03
CA LYS A 214 16.56 -17.79 13.48
C LYS A 214 16.92 -16.35 13.84
N SER A 215 17.74 -15.67 13.04
CA SER A 215 18.16 -14.29 13.26
C SER A 215 17.33 -13.27 12.47
N SER A 216 16.33 -13.70 11.68
CA SER A 216 15.56 -12.80 10.81
C SER A 216 14.90 -11.67 11.59
N SER A 217 14.36 -11.94 12.78
CA SER A 217 13.68 -10.91 13.60
C SER A 217 14.63 -9.79 14.02
N ASP A 218 15.86 -10.15 14.41
CA ASP A 218 16.89 -9.19 14.76
C ASP A 218 17.39 -8.42 13.53
N VAL A 219 17.52 -9.09 12.38
CA VAL A 219 17.90 -8.46 11.11
C VAL A 219 16.86 -7.42 10.70
N VAL A 220 15.55 -7.70 10.83
CA VAL A 220 14.50 -6.69 10.60
C VAL A 220 14.70 -5.48 11.51
N GLY A 221 14.99 -5.72 12.79
CA GLY A 221 15.29 -4.65 13.74
C GLY A 221 16.50 -3.79 13.34
N ALA A 222 17.56 -4.43 12.85
CA ALA A 222 18.76 -3.76 12.36
C ALA A 222 18.49 -2.94 11.10
N VAL A 223 17.77 -3.51 10.11
CA VAL A 223 17.37 -2.81 8.88
C VAL A 223 16.53 -1.57 9.20
N LEU A 224 15.47 -1.71 10.02
CA LEU A 224 14.64 -0.57 10.40
C LEU A 224 15.44 0.52 11.14
N ARG A 225 16.41 0.11 11.97
CA ARG A 225 17.29 1.05 12.67
C ARG A 225 18.21 1.80 11.70
N GLU A 226 18.86 1.11 10.77
CA GLU A 226 19.75 1.73 9.77
C GLU A 226 18.99 2.71 8.87
N LEU A 227 17.79 2.31 8.40
CA LEU A 227 16.93 3.19 7.60
C LEU A 227 16.60 4.48 8.34
N ARG A 228 16.28 4.39 9.64
CA ARG A 228 15.99 5.58 10.45
C ARG A 228 17.21 6.47 10.68
N LEU A 229 18.40 5.88 10.84
CA LEU A 229 19.65 6.64 11.05
C LEU A 229 20.11 7.35 9.77
N GLN A 230 19.81 6.79 8.61
CA GLN A 230 20.25 7.30 7.31
C GLN A 230 19.17 8.12 6.58
N ALA A 231 17.90 8.02 6.98
CA ALA A 231 16.81 8.79 6.39
C ALA A 231 17.11 10.30 6.51
N GLY A 232 16.98 11.01 5.39
CA GLY A 232 17.26 12.46 5.32
C GLY A 232 18.76 12.83 5.34
N GLY A 233 19.66 11.86 5.56
CA GLY A 233 21.10 12.05 5.46
C GLY A 233 21.58 11.97 4.02
N ALA A 234 22.59 12.76 3.68
CA ALA A 234 23.32 12.58 2.42
C ALA A 234 24.23 11.35 2.55
N THR A 235 23.99 10.33 1.73
CA THR A 235 24.95 9.24 1.53
C THR A 235 26.13 9.75 0.71
N GLU A 236 27.34 9.27 1.00
CA GLU A 236 28.56 9.68 0.30
C GLU A 236 28.39 9.58 -1.23
N GLY A 237 28.28 10.74 -1.92
CA GLY A 237 28.19 10.85 -3.37
C GLY A 237 26.79 10.92 -4.00
N GLU A 238 25.69 10.78 -3.25
CA GLU A 238 24.32 10.90 -3.78
C GLU A 238 23.40 11.67 -2.81
N GLY A 239 22.41 12.38 -3.35
CA GLY A 239 21.44 13.16 -2.57
C GLY A 239 20.62 12.30 -1.59
N ALA A 240 20.08 12.93 -0.55
CA ALA A 240 19.30 12.25 0.48
C ALA A 240 18.10 11.47 -0.10
N PHE A 241 17.95 10.20 0.29
CA PHE A 241 16.77 9.42 -0.10
C PHE A 241 15.58 9.76 0.79
N LYS A 242 14.37 9.65 0.23
CA LYS A 242 13.11 9.82 0.96
C LYS A 242 12.57 8.48 1.43
N LEU A 243 12.08 8.42 2.67
CA LEU A 243 11.56 7.19 3.29
C LEU A 243 10.03 7.25 3.44
N ALA A 244 9.30 6.28 2.88
CA ALA A 244 7.87 6.09 3.13
C ALA A 244 7.68 4.85 4.01
N VAL A 245 7.19 5.05 5.23
CA VAL A 245 6.83 3.96 6.14
C VAL A 245 5.32 3.76 6.05
N ALA A 246 4.89 2.66 5.44
CA ALA A 246 3.48 2.33 5.28
C ALA A 246 3.08 1.11 6.14
N VAL A 247 2.10 1.29 7.02
CA VAL A 247 1.62 0.21 7.91
C VAL A 247 0.10 0.12 7.86
N ASP A 248 -0.41 -0.99 7.35
CA ASP A 248 -1.83 -1.32 7.46
C ASP A 248 -2.11 -2.08 8.77
N GLY A 249 -3.25 -1.81 9.37
CA GLY A 249 -3.64 -2.34 10.67
C GLY A 249 -2.76 -1.82 11.82
N VAL A 250 -2.37 -0.55 11.79
CA VAL A 250 -1.43 0.04 12.78
C VAL A 250 -1.91 -0.10 14.23
N ASN A 251 -3.22 -0.23 14.45
CA ASN A 251 -3.82 -0.54 15.75
C ASN A 251 -3.38 -1.88 16.35
N ALA A 252 -2.83 -2.81 15.57
CA ALA A 252 -2.22 -4.02 16.09
C ALA A 252 -0.97 -3.75 16.95
N LEU A 253 -0.28 -2.62 16.74
CA LEU A 253 0.99 -2.34 17.41
C LEU A 253 0.83 -2.14 18.92
N TRP A 254 -0.25 -1.48 19.35
CA TRP A 254 -0.57 -1.20 20.75
C TRP A 254 -1.78 -1.99 21.26
N GLY A 255 -2.28 -2.91 20.44
CA GLY A 255 -3.34 -3.85 20.83
C GLY A 255 -2.81 -5.03 21.64
N LYS A 256 -3.75 -5.88 22.08
CA LYS A 256 -3.42 -7.17 22.70
C LYS A 256 -3.08 -8.21 21.64
N THR A 257 -2.17 -9.11 21.97
CA THR A 257 -1.78 -10.27 21.13
C THR A 257 -2.66 -11.49 21.44
N SER A 258 -2.87 -12.36 20.46
CA SER A 258 -3.50 -13.67 20.68
C SER A 258 -2.47 -14.80 20.84
N LEU A 259 -1.18 -14.49 20.72
CA LEU A 259 -0.10 -15.47 20.80
C LEU A 259 0.12 -15.92 22.24
N LYS A 260 0.49 -17.19 22.40
CA LYS A 260 0.83 -17.77 23.70
C LYS A 260 2.23 -18.33 23.66
N LYS A 261 2.95 -18.22 24.78
CA LYS A 261 4.19 -18.96 25.04
C LYS A 261 3.88 -20.44 25.26
N GLU A 262 4.92 -21.27 25.38
CA GLU A 262 4.78 -22.70 25.70
C GLU A 262 4.04 -22.94 27.02
N ASP A 263 4.24 -22.07 28.01
CA ASP A 263 3.55 -22.08 29.31
C ASP A 263 2.09 -21.55 29.25
N ARG A 264 1.58 -21.25 28.04
CA ARG A 264 0.25 -20.68 27.75
C ARG A 264 0.04 -19.24 28.26
N THR A 265 1.07 -18.54 28.72
CA THR A 265 1.00 -17.11 29.07
C THR A 265 1.16 -16.24 27.82
N MET A 266 0.76 -14.97 27.91
CA MET A 266 0.95 -14.00 26.83
C MET A 266 2.43 -13.56 26.76
N PRO A 267 3.02 -13.41 25.56
CA PRO A 267 4.34 -12.79 25.44
C PRO A 267 4.26 -11.32 25.86
N GLU A 268 5.25 -10.88 26.64
CA GLU A 268 5.32 -9.50 27.13
C GLU A 268 5.64 -8.53 25.99
N GLU A 269 6.60 -8.88 25.13
CA GLU A 269 7.05 -8.03 24.03
C GLU A 269 7.43 -8.88 22.81
N LEU A 270 6.93 -8.50 21.64
CA LEU A 270 7.28 -9.11 20.36
C LEU A 270 8.35 -8.26 19.65
N THR A 271 9.43 -8.88 19.17
CA THR A 271 10.58 -8.16 18.59
C THR A 271 10.18 -7.32 17.37
N LEU A 272 9.35 -7.86 16.47
CA LEU A 272 8.88 -7.14 15.28
C LEU A 272 8.03 -5.92 15.64
N ILE A 273 7.07 -6.10 16.57
CA ILE A 273 6.19 -5.03 17.02
C ILE A 273 6.98 -3.92 17.70
N HIS A 274 7.92 -4.25 18.58
CA HIS A 274 8.76 -3.26 19.24
C HIS A 274 9.57 -2.42 18.25
N ASN A 275 10.21 -3.08 17.27
CA ASN A 275 10.99 -2.38 16.26
C ASN A 275 10.11 -1.53 15.34
N LEU A 276 8.89 -1.97 15.05
CA LEU A 276 7.93 -1.18 14.26
C LEU A 276 7.38 0.01 15.04
N ARG A 277 7.09 -0.12 16.35
CA ARG A 277 6.73 1.02 17.23
C ARG A 277 7.81 2.11 17.21
N LYS A 278 9.10 1.73 17.14
CA LYS A 278 10.21 2.69 16.99
C LYS A 278 10.21 3.44 15.66
N MET A 279 9.69 2.84 14.59
CA MET A 279 9.54 3.51 13.29
C MET A 279 8.39 4.51 13.27
N MET A 280 7.37 4.28 14.11
CA MET A 280 6.23 5.21 14.25
C MET A 280 6.62 6.50 15.00
N LYS A 281 7.75 6.51 15.72
CA LYS A 281 8.26 7.72 16.39
C LYS A 281 8.68 8.78 15.37
N ASN A 282 8.50 10.05 15.70
CA ASN A 282 8.87 11.21 14.88
C ASN A 282 10.29 11.71 15.20
N ASN A 283 11.20 10.81 15.61
CA ASN A 283 12.56 11.15 16.02
C ASN A 283 13.60 11.02 14.90
N TRP A 284 13.15 11.09 13.65
CA TRP A 284 13.95 11.02 12.43
C TRP A 284 13.44 12.06 11.43
N SER A 285 14.01 12.18 10.24
CA SER A 285 13.56 13.12 9.20
C SER A 285 13.78 12.52 7.81
N GLY A 286 13.40 13.24 6.76
CA GLY A 286 13.59 12.76 5.38
C GLY A 286 12.51 11.78 4.92
N GLY A 287 11.32 11.78 5.52
CA GLY A 287 10.26 10.87 5.11
C GLY A 287 8.88 11.14 5.71
N ALA A 288 7.98 10.19 5.50
CA ALA A 288 6.59 10.25 5.97
C ALA A 288 6.12 8.88 6.48
N ILE A 289 5.20 8.91 7.45
CA ILE A 289 4.58 7.73 8.04
C ILE A 289 3.13 7.67 7.58
N LEU A 290 2.79 6.69 6.74
CA LEU A 290 1.47 6.45 6.17
C LEU A 290 0.86 5.24 6.87
N THR A 291 -0.26 5.40 7.57
CA THR A 291 -0.85 4.28 8.31
C THR A 291 -2.33 4.15 8.04
N ALA A 292 -2.84 2.94 8.05
CA ALA A 292 -4.27 2.66 7.98
C ALA A 292 -4.71 1.90 9.22
N LEU A 293 -5.84 2.32 9.79
CA LEU A 293 -6.52 1.55 10.81
C LEU A 293 -7.32 0.42 10.16
N SER A 294 -7.37 -0.73 10.81
CA SER A 294 -8.22 -1.82 10.37
C SER A 294 -8.90 -2.49 11.55
N GLN A 295 -10.23 -2.47 11.53
CA GLN A 295 -11.05 -3.32 12.38
C GLN A 295 -10.95 -4.78 11.90
N THR A 296 -10.86 -5.01 10.59
CA THR A 296 -10.77 -6.36 10.04
C THR A 296 -9.46 -7.00 10.45
N GLY A 297 -9.56 -8.08 11.23
CA GLY A 297 -8.41 -8.78 11.77
C GLY A 297 -7.89 -8.23 13.10
N SER A 298 -8.49 -7.17 13.64
CA SER A 298 -8.23 -6.69 15.00
C SER A 298 -8.55 -7.77 16.03
N VAL A 299 -7.82 -7.76 17.15
CA VAL A 299 -7.98 -8.72 18.24
C VAL A 299 -8.58 -7.98 19.43
N PHE A 300 -9.63 -8.54 20.03
CA PHE A 300 -10.30 -7.98 21.22
C PHE A 300 -10.86 -6.55 21.04
N LYS A 301 -11.33 -6.21 19.83
CA LYS A 301 -12.02 -4.94 19.53
C LYS A 301 -13.44 -5.20 19.02
N PRO A 302 -14.42 -4.35 19.37
CA PRO A 302 -15.78 -4.53 18.89
C PRO A 302 -15.86 -4.32 17.38
N ARG A 303 -16.83 -4.97 16.74
CA ARG A 303 -16.97 -4.94 15.27
C ARG A 303 -17.38 -3.56 14.73
N SER A 304 -18.08 -2.78 15.52
CA SER A 304 -18.51 -1.43 15.16
C SER A 304 -17.42 -0.36 15.34
N ALA A 305 -16.29 -0.67 15.99
CA ALA A 305 -15.25 0.33 16.21
C ALA A 305 -14.47 0.61 14.93
N TYR A 306 -14.36 1.90 14.60
CA TYR A 306 -13.60 2.38 13.45
C TYR A 306 -12.85 3.69 13.72
N LEU A 307 -13.13 4.35 14.85
CA LEU A 307 -12.49 5.62 15.20
C LEU A 307 -11.05 5.39 15.68
N PRO A 308 -10.14 6.35 15.45
CA PRO A 308 -8.77 6.26 15.92
C PRO A 308 -8.64 6.02 17.42
N SER A 309 -9.37 6.77 18.25
CA SER A 309 -9.35 6.62 19.71
C SER A 309 -9.80 5.23 20.16
N GLU A 310 -10.83 4.66 19.54
CA GLU A 310 -11.35 3.33 19.87
C GLU A 310 -10.39 2.21 19.47
N LEU A 311 -9.84 2.28 18.24
CA LEU A 311 -8.99 1.21 17.70
C LEU A 311 -7.57 1.25 18.27
N LEU A 312 -6.96 2.42 18.36
CA LEU A 312 -5.63 2.58 18.94
C LEU A 312 -5.64 2.39 20.46
N GLY A 313 -6.74 2.74 21.13
CA GLY A 313 -6.77 2.87 22.60
C GLY A 313 -5.89 4.02 23.10
N GLU A 314 -5.83 4.20 24.42
CA GLU A 314 -5.07 5.29 25.05
C GLU A 314 -3.57 5.23 24.69
N GLU A 315 -2.92 4.08 24.93
CA GLU A 315 -1.48 3.91 24.63
C GLU A 315 -1.15 4.21 23.16
N GLY A 316 -1.94 3.68 22.22
CA GLY A 316 -1.69 3.89 20.80
C GLY A 316 -1.96 5.32 20.35
N PHE A 317 -2.98 5.96 20.90
CA PHE A 317 -3.33 7.34 20.60
C PHE A 317 -2.22 8.29 21.08
N ASP A 318 -1.79 8.17 22.34
CA ASP A 318 -0.73 9.00 22.94
C ASP A 318 0.60 8.86 22.21
N ASN A 319 0.94 7.65 21.74
CA ASN A 319 2.18 7.41 21.00
C ASN A 319 2.13 7.94 19.55
N MET A 320 0.95 8.01 18.95
CA MET A 320 0.74 8.48 17.58
C MET A 320 0.49 9.99 17.51
N GLU A 321 0.05 10.62 18.59
CA GLU A 321 -0.17 12.07 18.64
C GLU A 321 1.16 12.85 18.55
N PRO A 322 1.22 13.96 17.80
CA PRO A 322 0.23 14.46 16.84
C PRO A 322 0.24 13.68 15.52
N PHE A 323 -0.94 13.46 14.93
CA PHE A 323 -1.10 12.86 13.60
C PHE A 323 -2.20 13.56 12.78
N VAL A 324 -2.17 13.38 11.46
CA VAL A 324 -3.17 13.87 10.52
C VAL A 324 -4.19 12.75 10.24
N PRO A 325 -5.42 12.85 10.77
CA PRO A 325 -6.47 11.88 10.46
C PRO A 325 -7.01 12.10 9.04
N VAL A 326 -7.09 11.05 8.25
CA VAL A 326 -7.68 11.07 6.89
C VAL A 326 -8.87 10.13 6.87
N SER A 327 -10.07 10.67 6.70
CA SER A 327 -11.31 9.88 6.71
C SER A 327 -11.54 9.20 5.35
N VAL A 328 -11.89 7.91 5.37
CA VAL A 328 -12.17 7.11 4.18
C VAL A 328 -13.61 6.59 4.25
N SER A 329 -14.49 7.27 3.52
CA SER A 329 -15.92 6.97 3.45
C SER A 329 -16.26 5.94 2.36
N ASN A 330 -17.54 5.53 2.34
CA ASN A 330 -18.14 4.76 1.24
C ASN A 330 -18.06 5.53 -0.10
N TYR A 331 -18.41 4.86 -1.20
CA TYR A 331 -18.43 5.51 -2.50
C TYR A 331 -19.46 6.63 -2.56
N ASN A 332 -19.07 7.75 -3.16
CA ASN A 332 -20.04 8.73 -3.65
C ASN A 332 -20.72 8.22 -4.93
N GLU A 333 -21.68 8.98 -5.46
CA GLU A 333 -22.44 8.57 -6.65
C GLU A 333 -21.57 8.35 -7.88
N LYS A 334 -20.63 9.26 -8.14
CA LYS A 334 -19.70 9.16 -9.26
C LYS A 334 -18.76 7.96 -9.13
N GLU A 335 -18.22 7.72 -7.94
CA GLU A 335 -17.36 6.57 -7.64
C GLU A 335 -18.13 5.25 -7.82
N PHE A 336 -19.36 5.17 -7.31
CA PHE A 336 -20.21 4.01 -7.49
C PHE A 336 -20.49 3.75 -8.97
N GLU A 337 -20.90 4.79 -9.71
CA GLU A 337 -21.19 4.70 -11.14
C GLU A 337 -19.98 4.17 -11.91
N SER A 338 -18.82 4.73 -11.64
CA SER A 338 -17.57 4.34 -12.30
C SER A 338 -17.20 2.89 -11.99
N CYS A 339 -17.41 2.44 -10.74
CA CYS A 339 -17.19 1.05 -10.35
C CYS A 339 -18.16 0.08 -11.05
N TYR A 340 -19.43 0.45 -11.13
CA TYR A 340 -20.47 -0.32 -11.82
C TYR A 340 -20.17 -0.44 -13.32
N LEU A 341 -19.85 0.67 -13.99
CA LEU A 341 -19.44 0.68 -15.39
C LEU A 341 -18.18 -0.14 -15.65
N TYR A 342 -17.20 -0.10 -14.73
CA TYR A 342 -16.03 -0.96 -14.81
C TYR A 342 -16.40 -2.44 -14.78
N TYR A 343 -17.31 -2.86 -13.91
CA TYR A 343 -17.78 -4.25 -13.87
C TYR A 343 -18.58 -4.65 -15.10
N LEU A 344 -19.34 -3.74 -15.70
CA LEU A 344 -20.02 -3.99 -16.97
C LEU A 344 -19.03 -4.15 -18.12
N ASP A 345 -18.04 -3.26 -18.24
CA ASP A 345 -16.96 -3.33 -19.25
C ASP A 345 -16.19 -4.66 -19.17
N ARG A 346 -15.92 -5.13 -17.95
CA ARG A 346 -15.25 -6.41 -17.72
C ARG A 346 -16.15 -7.64 -17.92
N ASN A 347 -17.41 -7.45 -18.29
CA ASN A 347 -18.44 -8.49 -18.29
C ASN A 347 -18.42 -9.28 -16.97
N TRP A 348 -18.25 -8.59 -15.84
CA TRP A 348 -18.22 -9.24 -14.54
C TRP A 348 -19.63 -9.54 -14.02
N LEU A 349 -20.58 -8.67 -14.35
CA LEU A 349 -22.00 -8.82 -14.03
C LEU A 349 -22.69 -9.67 -15.09
N GLN A 350 -22.97 -10.94 -14.79
CA GLN A 350 -23.54 -11.88 -15.76
C GLN A 350 -25.07 -11.95 -15.70
N HIS A 351 -25.67 -11.81 -14.51
CA HIS A 351 -27.12 -11.80 -14.36
C HIS A 351 -27.79 -10.66 -15.16
N PRO A 352 -28.81 -10.92 -16.02
CA PRO A 352 -29.45 -9.90 -16.83
C PRO A 352 -30.02 -8.72 -16.02
N HIS A 353 -30.66 -8.99 -14.89
CA HIS A 353 -31.22 -7.95 -14.00
C HIS A 353 -30.13 -7.04 -13.42
N SER A 354 -28.91 -7.54 -13.21
CA SER A 354 -27.82 -6.72 -12.67
C SER A 354 -27.35 -5.63 -13.65
N ARG A 355 -27.75 -5.73 -14.93
CA ARG A 355 -27.48 -4.76 -15.99
C ARG A 355 -28.62 -3.76 -16.21
N SER A 356 -29.73 -3.89 -15.49
CA SER A 356 -30.86 -2.95 -15.56
C SER A 356 -30.71 -1.82 -14.53
N GLU A 357 -31.43 -0.73 -14.74
CA GLU A 357 -31.46 0.40 -13.79
C GLU A 357 -32.09 0.01 -12.44
N GLU A 358 -33.05 -0.91 -12.44
CA GLU A 358 -33.62 -1.47 -11.21
C GLU A 358 -32.58 -2.28 -10.44
N GLY A 359 -31.87 -3.20 -11.10
CA GLY A 359 -30.82 -3.99 -10.45
C GLY A 359 -29.67 -3.12 -9.93
N LYS A 360 -29.33 -2.05 -10.65
CA LYS A 360 -28.36 -1.05 -10.17
C LYS A 360 -28.84 -0.34 -8.88
N LYS A 361 -30.11 0.07 -8.81
CA LYS A 361 -30.70 0.65 -7.59
C LYS A 361 -30.69 -0.34 -6.42
N GLU A 362 -30.99 -1.61 -6.67
CA GLU A 362 -30.89 -2.67 -5.67
C GLU A 362 -29.45 -2.85 -5.18
N LEU A 363 -28.46 -2.86 -6.08
CA LEU A 363 -27.04 -2.92 -5.70
C LEU A 363 -26.63 -1.73 -4.83
N ILE A 364 -27.08 -0.52 -5.17
CA ILE A 364 -26.84 0.69 -4.35
C ILE A 364 -27.42 0.49 -2.94
N PHE A 365 -28.67 0.05 -2.86
CA PHE A 365 -29.38 -0.14 -1.60
C PHE A 365 -28.74 -1.22 -0.71
N LEU A 366 -28.47 -2.40 -1.28
CA LEU A 366 -27.89 -3.54 -0.56
C LEU A 366 -26.44 -3.31 -0.13
N SER A 367 -25.65 -2.65 -0.97
CA SER A 367 -24.25 -2.33 -0.64
C SER A 367 -24.12 -1.09 0.24
N ASN A 368 -25.12 -0.21 0.27
CA ASN A 368 -25.01 1.15 0.79
C ASN A 368 -23.76 1.88 0.26
N LYS A 369 -23.42 1.64 -1.01
CA LYS A 369 -22.22 2.13 -1.69
C LYS A 369 -20.90 1.75 -0.99
N ASN A 370 -20.90 0.73 -0.12
CA ASN A 370 -19.67 0.24 0.52
C ASN A 370 -18.85 -0.59 -0.49
N PRO A 371 -17.57 -0.25 -0.74
CA PRO A 371 -16.74 -0.92 -1.74
C PRO A 371 -16.63 -2.44 -1.54
N SER A 372 -16.39 -2.89 -0.31
CA SER A 372 -16.23 -4.32 -0.04
C SER A 372 -17.55 -5.09 -0.12
N ILE A 373 -18.67 -4.49 0.26
CA ILE A 373 -19.97 -5.15 0.15
C ILE A 373 -20.39 -5.20 -1.33
N LEU A 374 -20.20 -4.13 -2.08
CA LEU A 374 -20.47 -4.10 -3.52
C LEU A 374 -19.68 -5.16 -4.27
N GLU A 375 -18.37 -5.26 -4.04
CA GLU A 375 -17.54 -6.31 -4.65
C GLU A 375 -18.03 -7.72 -4.30
N ARG A 376 -18.48 -7.95 -3.05
CA ARG A 376 -19.07 -9.23 -2.63
C ARG A 376 -20.32 -9.56 -3.38
N LEU A 377 -21.24 -8.61 -3.48
CA LEU A 377 -22.52 -8.80 -4.16
C LEU A 377 -22.27 -9.10 -5.63
N CYS A 378 -21.45 -8.29 -6.30
CA CYS A 378 -21.15 -8.46 -7.72
C CYS A 378 -20.37 -9.74 -8.05
N ALA A 379 -19.63 -10.33 -7.10
CA ALA A 379 -18.82 -11.53 -7.35
C ALA A 379 -19.63 -12.81 -7.59
N PHE A 380 -20.93 -12.83 -7.28
CA PHE A 380 -21.80 -14.00 -7.50
C PHE A 380 -23.02 -13.71 -8.39
N LEU A 381 -23.02 -12.57 -9.10
CA LEU A 381 -24.09 -12.15 -10.02
C LEU A 381 -23.82 -12.51 -11.48
#